data_AF-K0Q4U3-F1
#
_entry.id   AF-K0Q4U3-F1
#
_cell.length_a   1.000
_cell.length_b   1.000
_cell.length_c   1.000
_cell.angle_alpha   90.00
_cell.angle_beta   90.00
_cell.angle_gamma   90.00
#
_symmetry.space_group_name_H-M   'P 1'
#
loop_
_entity.id
_entity.type
_entity.pdbx_description
1 polymer ?
#
loop_
_entity_poly.entity_id
_entity_poly.type
_entity_poly.pdbx_seq_one_letter_code
_entity_poly.pdbx_strand_id
1 'polypeptide(L)'
;MNSLAGLTGLAVDPSPETAGKERPSFRDLMAFIFQPQNIVANPDVPFFKADTTEHREKLRIIFPYVLGAVTSQILLARFELDRLGRILRRREAELRAVVSSTATWQREAHAWLRQAIEYGLLPAGQRIPEEWPQIVDLLRSIVRAKPIDAQPSIEGVDASLVRLNELRRAETVSAGKLSENRQRLKEIHRLIESSEAFGGAMRIQRDRLSLSGWMRGLYLDADEPLASLVGVGRDQLIALCDALEGLEIRLRSHPSMSDTHRSSQAALAIRSK
;
A
#
# COMPACT_ATOMS: atom_id res chain seq x y z
N MET A 1 -14.73 -16.54 -35.40
CA MET A 1 -15.38 -15.21 -35.40
C MET A 1 -14.58 -14.18 -34.60
N ASN A 2 -14.19 -14.43 -33.35
CA ASN A 2 -13.42 -13.43 -32.55
C ASN A 2 -12.08 -13.01 -33.19
N SER A 3 -11.30 -13.96 -33.72
CA SER A 3 -10.03 -13.68 -34.42
C SER A 3 -10.20 -12.88 -35.71
N LEU A 4 -11.30 -13.11 -36.44
CA LEU A 4 -11.68 -12.34 -37.65
C LEU A 4 -12.07 -10.89 -37.31
N ALA A 5 -12.55 -10.64 -36.09
CA ALA A 5 -12.88 -9.31 -35.60
C ALA A 5 -11.71 -8.62 -34.88
N GLY A 6 -10.49 -9.16 -34.97
CA GLY A 6 -9.29 -8.60 -34.35
C GLY A 6 -9.17 -8.80 -32.84
N LEU A 7 -10.10 -9.55 -32.22
CA LEU A 7 -10.12 -9.80 -30.77
C LEU A 7 -9.06 -10.84 -30.37
N THR A 8 -8.23 -10.51 -29.38
CA THR A 8 -7.14 -11.38 -28.89
C THR A 8 -7.61 -12.51 -27.97
N GLY A 9 -8.87 -12.49 -27.53
CA GLY A 9 -9.41 -13.46 -26.56
C GLY A 9 -8.84 -13.33 -25.13
N LEU A 10 -7.98 -12.33 -24.91
CA LEU A 10 -7.47 -11.94 -23.60
C LEU A 10 -8.52 -11.09 -22.89
N ALA A 11 -8.59 -11.17 -21.56
CA ALA A 11 -9.42 -10.25 -20.80
C ALA A 11 -8.86 -8.83 -20.92
N VAL A 12 -9.71 -7.80 -20.82
CA VAL A 12 -9.22 -6.41 -20.86
C VAL A 12 -8.43 -6.06 -19.60
N ASP A 13 -8.78 -6.68 -18.47
CA ASP A 13 -8.04 -6.60 -17.22
C ASP A 13 -7.41 -7.95 -16.85
N PRO A 14 -6.11 -8.00 -16.48
CA PRO A 14 -5.42 -9.24 -16.14
C PRO A 14 -5.67 -9.71 -14.69
N SER A 15 -6.60 -9.06 -13.97
CA SER A 15 -6.96 -9.40 -12.60
C SER A 15 -7.61 -10.80 -12.50
N PRO A 16 -7.19 -11.65 -11.54
CA PRO A 16 -7.72 -13.00 -11.41
C PRO A 16 -9.22 -13.03 -11.04
N GLU A 17 -9.74 -11.97 -10.40
CA GLU A 17 -11.15 -11.88 -9.99
C GLU A 17 -12.10 -11.69 -11.17
N THR A 18 -11.61 -11.16 -12.30
CA THR A 18 -12.42 -10.77 -13.44
C THR A 18 -12.10 -11.53 -14.75
N ALA A 19 -11.10 -12.41 -14.71
CA ALA A 19 -10.54 -13.15 -15.85
C ALA A 19 -11.54 -13.97 -16.70
N GLY A 20 -12.73 -14.28 -16.16
CA GLY A 20 -13.80 -15.00 -16.85
C GLY A 20 -14.94 -14.13 -17.40
N LYS A 21 -15.18 -12.93 -16.85
CA LYS A 21 -16.33 -12.08 -17.19
C LYS A 21 -16.00 -10.96 -18.19
N GLU A 22 -14.72 -10.67 -18.38
CA GLU A 22 -14.25 -9.46 -19.08
C GLU A 22 -13.54 -9.74 -20.42
N ARG A 23 -13.74 -10.93 -20.99
CA ARG A 23 -13.18 -11.27 -22.29
C ARG A 23 -14.06 -10.67 -23.39
N PRO A 24 -13.53 -9.78 -24.24
CA PRO A 24 -14.30 -9.23 -25.35
C PRO A 24 -14.66 -10.36 -26.32
N SER A 25 -15.95 -10.49 -26.61
CA SER A 25 -16.47 -11.43 -27.60
C SER A 25 -17.06 -10.68 -28.80
N PHE A 26 -17.07 -11.34 -29.96
CA PHE A 26 -17.70 -10.78 -31.16
C PHE A 26 -19.18 -10.45 -30.95
N ARG A 27 -19.86 -11.19 -30.07
CA ARG A 27 -21.26 -10.95 -29.72
C ARG A 27 -21.45 -9.63 -28.98
N ASP A 28 -20.50 -9.25 -28.13
CA ASP A 28 -20.56 -7.98 -27.39
C ASP A 28 -20.36 -6.78 -28.33
N LEU A 29 -19.64 -6.97 -29.45
CA LEU A 29 -19.49 -5.94 -30.48
C LEU A 29 -20.80 -5.63 -31.22
N MET A 30 -21.75 -6.58 -31.27
CA MET A 30 -23.03 -6.37 -31.95
C MET A 30 -23.83 -5.24 -31.32
N ALA A 31 -23.68 -5.04 -30.01
CA ALA A 31 -24.33 -3.95 -29.29
C ALA A 31 -23.76 -2.57 -29.63
N PHE A 32 -22.68 -2.47 -30.42
CA PHE A 32 -22.18 -1.20 -30.97
C PHE A 32 -22.55 -1.04 -32.45
N ILE A 33 -22.60 -2.14 -33.21
CA ILE A 33 -22.80 -2.11 -34.66
C ILE A 33 -24.29 -2.03 -35.04
N PHE A 34 -25.17 -2.65 -34.26
CA PHE A 34 -26.60 -2.73 -34.58
C PHE A 34 -27.44 -2.13 -33.46
N GLN A 35 -27.96 -0.91 -33.69
CA GLN A 35 -28.96 -0.29 -32.81
C GLN A 35 -30.35 -0.34 -33.46
N PRO A 36 -31.36 -0.90 -32.79
CA PRO A 36 -32.74 -0.77 -33.23
C PRO A 36 -33.25 0.66 -33.00
N GLN A 37 -34.23 1.10 -33.80
CA GLN A 37 -34.71 2.49 -33.80
C GLN A 37 -35.21 2.98 -32.43
N ASN A 38 -35.78 2.09 -31.63
CA ASN A 38 -36.26 2.39 -30.27
C ASN A 38 -35.14 2.75 -29.28
N ILE A 39 -33.91 2.28 -29.49
CA ILE A 39 -32.76 2.64 -28.65
C ILE A 39 -32.17 3.97 -29.12
N VAL A 40 -32.07 4.20 -30.42
CA VAL A 40 -31.57 5.48 -30.98
C VAL A 40 -32.46 6.66 -30.59
N ALA A 41 -33.77 6.42 -30.43
CA ALA A 41 -34.75 7.42 -30.04
C ALA A 41 -34.84 7.66 -28.52
N ASN A 42 -34.19 6.83 -27.68
CA ASN A 42 -34.28 6.93 -26.23
C ASN A 42 -33.01 7.59 -25.63
N PRO A 43 -33.11 8.77 -24.98
CA PRO A 43 -31.95 9.43 -24.38
C PRO A 43 -31.40 8.70 -23.14
N ASP A 44 -32.18 7.81 -22.52
CA ASP A 44 -31.83 7.18 -21.23
C ASP A 44 -30.99 5.89 -21.39
N VAL A 45 -30.94 5.31 -22.59
CA VAL A 45 -30.24 4.03 -22.85
C VAL A 45 -29.26 4.18 -24.03
N PRO A 46 -27.95 4.21 -23.78
CA PRO A 46 -26.97 4.53 -24.82
C PRO A 46 -26.67 3.38 -25.80
N PHE A 47 -26.85 2.12 -25.39
CA PHE A 47 -26.54 0.94 -26.22
C PHE A 47 -27.57 -0.18 -26.02
N PHE A 48 -27.78 -0.98 -27.07
CA PHE A 48 -28.63 -2.17 -27.02
C PHE A 48 -28.29 -3.08 -25.83
N LYS A 49 -29.30 -3.43 -25.02
CA LYS A 49 -29.21 -4.29 -23.80
C LYS A 49 -28.41 -3.71 -22.62
N ALA A 50 -28.08 -2.42 -22.63
CA ALA A 50 -27.39 -1.77 -21.51
C ALA A 50 -28.25 -1.64 -20.22
N ASP A 51 -29.53 -2.00 -20.26
CA ASP A 51 -30.42 -1.98 -19.09
C ASP A 51 -29.96 -2.98 -18.01
N THR A 52 -29.41 -4.12 -18.43
CA THR A 52 -28.88 -5.14 -17.51
C THR A 52 -27.52 -4.71 -16.93
N THR A 53 -27.32 -4.91 -15.63
CA THR A 53 -26.07 -4.55 -14.93
C THR A 53 -24.87 -5.29 -15.50
N GLU A 54 -25.00 -6.60 -15.73
CA GLU A 54 -23.91 -7.44 -16.26
C GLU A 54 -23.47 -7.00 -17.67
N HIS A 55 -24.42 -6.69 -18.57
CA HIS A 55 -24.07 -6.27 -19.93
C HIS A 55 -23.49 -4.85 -19.96
N ARG A 56 -24.02 -3.95 -19.13
CA ARG A 56 -23.49 -2.59 -18.97
C ARG A 56 -22.06 -2.58 -18.44
N GLU A 57 -21.75 -3.42 -17.45
CA GLU A 57 -20.38 -3.57 -16.96
C GLU A 57 -19.44 -4.11 -18.03
N LYS A 58 -19.86 -5.15 -18.77
CA LYS A 58 -19.07 -5.70 -19.90
C LYS A 58 -18.84 -4.66 -20.99
N LEU A 59 -19.87 -3.93 -21.40
CA LEU A 59 -19.76 -2.86 -22.40
C LEU A 59 -18.80 -1.78 -21.93
N ARG A 60 -18.90 -1.33 -20.67
CA ARG A 60 -17.96 -0.35 -20.09
C ARG A 60 -16.50 -0.79 -20.19
N ILE A 61 -16.24 -2.07 -19.93
CA ILE A 61 -14.89 -2.65 -19.92
C ILE A 61 -14.34 -2.81 -21.34
N ILE A 62 -15.18 -3.22 -22.28
CA ILE A 62 -14.79 -3.45 -23.68
C ILE A 62 -14.73 -2.13 -24.47
N PHE A 63 -15.43 -1.08 -24.04
CA PHE A 63 -15.55 0.20 -24.75
C PHE A 63 -14.21 0.83 -25.19
N PRO A 64 -13.18 0.93 -24.33
CA PRO A 64 -11.88 1.50 -24.73
C PRO A 64 -11.17 0.67 -25.81
N TYR A 65 -11.42 -0.64 -25.84
CA TYR A 65 -10.88 -1.54 -26.85
C TYR A 65 -11.58 -1.35 -28.20
N VAL A 66 -12.91 -1.17 -28.20
CA VAL A 66 -13.70 -0.89 -29.42
C VAL A 66 -13.33 0.46 -30.03
N LEU A 67 -13.10 1.47 -29.18
CA LEU A 67 -12.65 2.80 -29.62
C LEU A 67 -11.20 2.82 -30.12
N GLY A 68 -10.46 1.72 -30.03
CA GLY A 68 -9.04 1.65 -30.39
C GLY A 68 -8.10 2.36 -29.42
N ALA A 69 -8.63 2.92 -28.31
CA ALA A 69 -7.83 3.52 -27.25
C ALA A 69 -6.92 2.50 -26.54
N VAL A 70 -7.33 1.21 -26.56
CA VAL A 70 -6.52 0.08 -26.12
C VAL A 70 -6.37 -0.90 -27.28
N THR A 71 -5.17 -0.96 -27.87
CA THR A 71 -4.87 -1.88 -28.98
C THR A 71 -4.60 -3.30 -28.47
N SER A 72 -4.80 -4.31 -29.34
CA SER A 72 -4.46 -5.71 -29.09
C SER A 72 -3.03 -5.91 -28.59
N GLN A 73 -2.06 -5.17 -29.14
CA GLN A 73 -0.65 -5.21 -28.74
C GLN A 73 -0.44 -4.72 -27.30
N ILE A 74 -1.16 -3.68 -26.88
CA ILE A 74 -1.08 -3.12 -25.53
C ILE A 74 -1.63 -4.12 -24.51
N LEU A 75 -2.75 -4.78 -24.82
CA LEU A 75 -3.29 -5.85 -23.97
C LEU A 75 -2.31 -7.01 -23.86
N LEU A 76 -1.72 -7.46 -24.96
CA LEU A 76 -0.75 -8.54 -24.96
C LEU A 76 0.48 -8.16 -24.10
N ALA A 77 1.04 -6.97 -24.29
CA ALA A 77 2.15 -6.46 -23.50
C ALA A 77 1.82 -6.37 -22.01
N ARG A 78 0.60 -5.93 -21.65
CA ARG A 78 0.14 -5.89 -20.25
C ARG A 78 0.05 -7.28 -19.62
N PHE A 79 -0.45 -8.27 -20.38
CA PHE A 79 -0.48 -9.66 -19.94
C PHE A 79 0.92 -10.26 -19.78
N GLU A 80 1.83 -9.93 -20.70
CA GLU A 80 3.23 -10.35 -20.61
C GLU A 80 3.92 -9.73 -19.39
N LEU A 81 3.72 -8.44 -19.12
CA LEU A 81 4.22 -7.78 -17.91
C LEU A 81 3.71 -8.44 -16.64
N ASP A 82 2.41 -8.74 -16.57
CA ASP A 82 1.82 -9.42 -15.42
C ASP A 82 2.39 -10.83 -15.23
N ARG A 83 2.55 -11.58 -16.32
CA ARG A 83 3.17 -12.91 -16.31
C ARG A 83 4.61 -12.84 -15.83
N LEU A 84 5.42 -11.95 -16.40
CA LEU A 84 6.82 -11.74 -16.02
C LEU A 84 6.93 -11.27 -14.57
N GLY A 85 6.06 -10.37 -14.12
CA GLY A 85 6.01 -9.90 -12.73
C GLY A 85 5.63 -11.01 -11.74
N ARG A 86 4.79 -11.97 -12.11
CA ARG A 86 4.52 -13.17 -11.29
C ARG A 86 5.73 -14.11 -11.23
N ILE A 87 6.40 -14.32 -12.37
CA ILE A 87 7.62 -15.13 -12.43
C ILE A 87 8.73 -14.52 -11.57
N LEU A 88 8.95 -13.21 -11.70
CA LEU A 88 9.94 -12.46 -10.94
C LEU A 88 9.68 -12.58 -9.44
N ARG A 89 8.46 -12.28 -8.98
CA ARG A 89 8.09 -12.43 -7.56
C ARG A 89 8.33 -13.84 -7.02
N ARG A 90 8.04 -14.87 -7.82
CA ARG A 90 8.32 -16.26 -7.46
C ARG A 90 9.81 -16.53 -7.35
N ARG A 91 10.62 -16.11 -8.32
CA ARG A 91 12.08 -16.31 -8.31
C ARG A 91 12.76 -15.56 -7.17
N GLU A 92 12.32 -14.35 -6.88
CA GLU A 92 12.81 -13.59 -5.72
C GLU A 92 12.44 -14.26 -4.39
N ALA A 93 11.24 -14.85 -4.29
CA ALA A 93 10.85 -15.59 -3.10
C ALA A 93 11.68 -16.87 -2.94
N GLU A 94 11.92 -17.62 -4.03
CA GLU A 94 12.81 -18.79 -4.05
C GLU A 94 14.24 -18.42 -3.64
N LEU A 95 14.80 -17.33 -4.20
CA LEU A 95 16.13 -16.83 -3.83
C LEU A 95 16.20 -16.43 -2.36
N ARG A 96 15.21 -15.68 -1.87
CA ARG A 96 15.12 -15.28 -0.46
C ARG A 96 15.05 -16.49 0.47
N ALA A 97 14.29 -17.51 0.10
CA ALA A 97 14.21 -18.75 0.87
C ALA A 97 15.59 -19.42 0.97
N VAL A 98 16.31 -19.57 -0.16
CA VAL A 98 17.67 -20.14 -0.17
C VAL A 98 18.63 -19.32 0.68
N VAL A 99 18.69 -18.00 0.50
CA VAL A 99 19.58 -17.12 1.29
C VAL A 99 19.26 -17.15 2.79
N SER A 100 17.97 -17.19 3.15
CA SER A 100 17.57 -17.29 4.56
C SER A 100 17.94 -18.64 5.19
N SER A 101 17.87 -19.73 4.41
CA SER A 101 18.29 -21.05 4.87
C SER A 101 19.81 -21.13 5.09
N THR A 102 20.61 -20.55 4.18
CA THR A 102 22.07 -20.51 4.33
C THR A 102 22.51 -19.69 5.54
N ALA A 103 21.86 -18.54 5.79
CA ALA A 103 22.15 -17.72 6.96
C ALA A 103 21.76 -18.43 8.27
N THR A 104 20.76 -19.31 8.24
CA THR A 104 20.36 -20.12 9.39
C THR A 104 21.38 -21.23 9.65
N TRP A 105 21.78 -21.96 8.61
CA TRP A 105 22.83 -22.98 8.72
C TRP A 105 24.19 -22.42 9.16
N GLN A 106 24.56 -21.22 8.69
CA GLN A 106 25.77 -20.54 9.16
C GLN A 106 25.69 -20.27 10.67
N ARG A 107 24.57 -19.73 11.16
CA ARG A 107 24.39 -19.47 12.60
C ARG A 107 24.45 -20.75 13.45
N GLU A 108 23.84 -21.83 12.97
CA GLU A 108 23.89 -23.13 13.64
C GLU A 108 25.32 -23.69 13.65
N ALA A 109 26.03 -23.65 12.53
CA ALA A 109 27.42 -24.08 12.45
C ALA A 109 28.32 -23.28 13.40
N HIS A 110 28.12 -21.95 13.49
CA HIS A 110 28.82 -21.13 14.48
C HIS A 110 28.50 -21.55 15.91
N ALA A 111 27.25 -21.95 16.21
CA ALA A 111 26.88 -22.44 17.53
C ALA A 111 27.60 -23.77 17.84
N TRP A 112 27.63 -24.71 16.88
CA TRP A 112 28.34 -25.99 17.05
C TRP A 112 29.85 -25.80 17.23
N LEU A 113 30.48 -24.89 16.49
CA LEU A 113 31.91 -24.59 16.67
C LEU A 113 32.21 -24.03 18.06
N ARG A 114 31.33 -23.19 18.61
CA ARG A 114 31.49 -22.67 19.99
C ARG A 114 31.32 -23.77 21.02
N GLN A 115 30.31 -24.62 20.85
CA GLN A 115 30.09 -25.77 21.72
C GLN A 115 31.28 -26.75 21.66
N ALA A 116 31.91 -26.91 20.50
CA ALA A 116 33.13 -27.68 20.35
C ALA A 116 34.31 -27.05 21.14
N ILE A 117 34.41 -25.72 21.22
CA ILE A 117 35.39 -25.04 22.08
C ILE A 117 35.09 -25.29 23.57
N GLU A 118 33.82 -25.17 23.99
CA GLU A 118 33.39 -25.46 25.37
C GLU A 118 33.72 -26.90 25.80
N TYR A 119 33.54 -27.86 24.90
CA TYR A 119 33.84 -29.27 25.14
C TYR A 119 35.31 -29.63 24.98
N GLY A 120 36.16 -28.66 24.61
CA GLY A 120 37.59 -28.89 24.39
C GLY A 120 37.92 -29.74 23.17
N LEU A 121 36.99 -29.86 22.22
CA LEU A 121 37.23 -30.42 20.89
C LEU A 121 38.02 -29.44 20.01
N LEU A 122 37.95 -28.15 20.33
CA LEU A 122 38.74 -27.08 19.74
C LEU A 122 39.45 -26.28 20.84
N PRO A 123 40.61 -25.67 20.55
CA PRO A 123 41.33 -24.86 21.53
C PRO A 123 40.56 -23.58 21.89
N ALA A 124 40.68 -23.10 23.14
CA ALA A 124 39.98 -21.92 23.65
C ALA A 124 40.26 -20.63 22.85
N GLY A 125 41.46 -20.52 22.26
CA GLY A 125 41.84 -19.39 21.39
C GLY A 125 41.47 -19.54 19.92
N GLN A 126 40.74 -20.61 19.54
CA GLN A 126 40.38 -20.85 18.15
C GLN A 126 39.49 -19.72 17.61
N ARG A 127 39.99 -19.00 16.60
CA ARG A 127 39.17 -18.03 15.87
C ARG A 127 38.17 -18.76 14.99
N ILE A 128 36.89 -18.42 15.13
CA ILE A 128 35.82 -18.94 14.27
C ILE A 128 35.77 -18.07 13.01
N PRO A 129 36.02 -18.63 11.81
CA PRO A 129 35.94 -17.90 10.56
C PRO A 129 34.51 -17.45 10.22
N GLU A 130 34.39 -16.41 9.39
CA GLU A 130 33.09 -15.97 8.84
C GLU A 130 32.76 -16.66 7.51
N GLU A 131 33.77 -17.14 6.79
CA GLU A 131 33.59 -17.78 5.48
C GLU A 131 33.09 -19.21 5.61
N TRP A 132 32.03 -19.55 4.88
CA TRP A 132 31.39 -20.87 4.94
C TRP A 132 32.32 -22.06 4.65
N PRO A 133 33.21 -22.03 3.63
CA PRO A 133 34.12 -23.15 3.38
C PRO A 133 35.01 -23.45 4.58
N GLN A 134 35.53 -22.41 5.24
CA GLN A 134 36.41 -22.54 6.40
C GLN A 134 35.66 -23.07 7.63
N ILE A 135 34.40 -22.66 7.82
CA ILE A 135 33.51 -23.22 8.85
C ILE A 135 33.30 -24.72 8.64
N VAL A 136 33.04 -25.15 7.40
CA VAL A 136 32.84 -26.56 7.04
C VAL A 136 34.13 -27.37 7.25
N ASP A 137 35.29 -26.81 6.92
CA ASP A 137 36.58 -27.48 7.15
C ASP A 137 36.86 -27.71 8.63
N LEU A 138 36.54 -26.74 9.49
CA LEU A 138 36.62 -26.91 10.95
C LEU A 138 35.61 -27.94 11.47
N LEU A 139 34.38 -27.94 10.98
CA LEU A 139 33.42 -28.99 11.37
C LEU A 139 33.89 -30.39 10.94
N ARG A 140 34.50 -30.50 9.75
CA ARG A 140 35.10 -31.76 9.28
C ARG A 140 36.29 -32.20 10.13
N SER A 141 37.12 -31.25 10.60
CA SER A 141 38.25 -31.59 11.47
C SER A 141 37.76 -32.09 12.82
N ILE A 142 36.69 -31.51 13.39
CA ILE A 142 36.06 -31.98 14.62
C ILE A 142 35.53 -33.41 14.46
N VAL A 143 34.83 -33.72 13.36
CA VAL A 143 34.29 -35.07 13.12
C VAL A 143 35.40 -36.12 12.97
N ARG A 144 36.58 -35.72 12.47
CA ARG A 144 37.75 -36.60 12.35
C ARG A 144 38.53 -36.74 13.65
N ALA A 145 38.41 -35.79 14.57
CA ALA A 145 39.05 -35.85 15.88
C ALA A 145 38.42 -36.96 16.73
N LYS A 146 39.24 -37.63 17.55
CA LYS A 146 38.73 -38.67 18.45
C LYS A 146 38.13 -37.99 19.68
N PRO A 147 36.89 -38.36 20.10
CA PRO A 147 36.27 -37.76 21.28
C PRO A 147 37.04 -37.94 22.58
N ILE A 148 37.95 -38.94 22.64
CA ILE A 148 38.75 -39.25 23.82
C ILE A 148 39.84 -38.21 24.10
N ASP A 149 40.20 -37.42 23.08
CA ASP A 149 41.20 -36.36 23.18
C ASP A 149 40.55 -35.02 23.60
N ALA A 150 39.22 -34.97 23.68
CA ALA A 150 38.47 -33.78 24.08
C ALA A 150 38.50 -33.61 25.60
N GLN A 151 39.15 -32.54 26.07
CA GLN A 151 39.16 -32.19 27.48
C GLN A 151 38.59 -30.79 27.66
N PRO A 152 37.39 -30.65 28.26
CA PRO A 152 36.82 -29.34 28.53
C PRO A 152 37.78 -28.54 29.42
N SER A 153 38.18 -27.36 28.93
CA SER A 153 39.09 -26.47 29.65
C SER A 153 38.32 -25.34 30.34
N ILE A 154 38.81 -24.91 31.49
CA ILE A 154 38.27 -23.74 32.21
C ILE A 154 38.33 -22.50 31.30
N GLU A 155 39.40 -22.36 30.52
CA GLU A 155 39.56 -21.28 29.54
C GLU A 155 38.47 -21.26 28.47
N GLY A 156 38.03 -22.44 27.97
CA GLY A 156 36.94 -22.53 26.99
C GLY A 156 35.58 -22.14 27.57
N VAL A 157 35.34 -22.49 28.83
CA VAL A 157 34.13 -22.09 29.56
C VAL A 157 34.15 -20.58 29.86
N ASP A 158 35.27 -20.04 30.32
CA ASP A 158 35.42 -18.61 30.61
C ASP A 158 35.27 -17.75 29.34
N ALA A 159 35.84 -18.19 28.21
CA ALA A 159 35.67 -17.51 26.93
C ALA A 159 34.19 -17.42 26.52
N SER A 160 33.44 -18.49 26.76
CA SER A 160 32.00 -18.56 26.45
C SER A 160 31.17 -17.68 27.38
N LEU A 161 31.52 -17.61 28.67
CA LEU A 161 30.87 -16.73 29.66
C LEU A 161 31.14 -15.23 29.39
N VAL A 162 32.39 -14.87 29.05
CA VAL A 162 32.74 -13.49 28.65
C VAL A 162 31.92 -13.08 27.44
N ARG A 163 31.85 -13.95 26.42
CA ARG A 163 31.08 -13.67 25.20
C ARG A 163 29.58 -13.58 25.46
N LEU A 164 29.03 -14.43 26.34
CA LEU A 164 27.63 -14.36 26.75
C LEU A 164 27.29 -13.01 27.38
N ASN A 165 28.18 -12.48 28.24
CA ASN A 165 28.01 -11.15 28.81
C ASN A 165 28.07 -10.05 27.75
N GLU A 166 28.97 -10.14 26.78
CA GLU A 166 29.01 -9.20 25.64
C GLU A 166 27.72 -9.23 24.81
N LEU A 167 27.23 -10.43 24.48
CA LEU A 167 26.00 -10.60 23.72
C LEU A 167 24.80 -10.06 24.49
N ARG A 168 24.70 -10.31 25.80
CA ARG A 168 23.66 -9.70 26.65
C ARG A 168 23.73 -8.18 26.64
N ARG A 169 24.92 -7.58 26.70
CA ARG A 169 25.09 -6.12 26.60
C ARG A 169 24.65 -5.60 25.22
N ALA A 170 24.99 -6.29 24.15
CA ALA A 170 24.55 -5.91 22.80
C ALA A 170 23.03 -6.04 22.63
N GLU A 171 22.43 -7.09 23.22
CA GLU A 171 20.99 -7.33 23.24
C GLU A 171 20.25 -6.21 23.99
N THR A 172 20.70 -5.84 25.19
CA THR A 172 20.04 -4.76 25.97
C THR A 172 20.09 -3.42 25.24
N VAL A 173 21.21 -3.08 24.61
CA VAL A 173 21.33 -1.87 23.78
C VAL A 173 20.38 -1.92 22.58
N SER A 174 20.28 -3.06 21.90
CA SER A 174 19.40 -3.23 20.75
C SER A 174 17.92 -3.18 21.13
N ALA A 175 17.55 -3.79 22.26
CA ALA A 175 16.21 -3.74 22.83
C ALA A 175 15.81 -2.31 23.23
N GLY A 176 16.74 -1.53 23.80
CA GLY A 176 16.55 -0.11 24.09
C GLY A 176 16.21 0.70 22.83
N LYS A 177 17.03 0.56 21.77
CA LYS A 177 16.78 1.22 20.47
C LYS A 177 15.44 0.81 19.85
N LEU A 178 15.06 -0.46 19.96
CA LEU A 178 13.78 -0.96 19.46
C LEU A 178 12.61 -0.32 20.23
N SER A 179 12.72 -0.21 21.56
CA SER A 179 11.72 0.44 22.40
C SER A 179 11.54 1.92 22.04
N GLU A 180 12.66 2.65 21.88
CA GLU A 180 12.67 4.05 21.45
C GLU A 180 12.01 4.24 20.08
N ASN A 181 12.37 3.41 19.09
CA ASN A 181 11.80 3.47 17.76
C ASN A 181 10.29 3.13 17.75
N ARG A 182 9.86 2.16 18.55
CA ARG A 182 8.42 1.84 18.72
C ARG A 182 7.66 3.00 19.34
N GLN A 183 8.25 3.67 20.33
CA GLN A 183 7.65 4.84 20.95
C GLN A 183 7.50 6.00 19.96
N ARG A 184 8.56 6.30 19.18
CA ARG A 184 8.50 7.30 18.09
C ARG A 184 7.44 6.96 17.05
N LEU A 185 7.32 5.69 16.65
CA LEU A 185 6.30 5.26 15.69
C LEU A 185 4.89 5.52 16.24
N LYS A 186 4.64 5.18 17.52
CA LYS A 186 3.35 5.49 18.17
C LYS A 186 3.07 6.98 18.22
N GLU A 187 4.07 7.82 18.49
CA GLU A 187 3.93 9.27 18.51
C GLU A 187 3.59 9.83 17.12
N ILE A 188 4.24 9.32 16.06
CA ILE A 188 3.92 9.68 14.68
C ILE A 188 2.50 9.24 14.32
N HIS A 189 2.08 8.03 14.70
CA HIS A 189 0.72 7.57 14.45
C HIS A 189 -0.32 8.44 15.16
N ARG A 190 -0.08 8.77 16.44
CA ARG A 190 -0.94 9.67 17.20
C ARG A 190 -1.00 11.06 16.59
N LEU A 191 0.12 11.56 16.06
CA LEU A 191 0.16 12.84 15.36
C LEU A 191 -0.68 12.81 14.08
N ILE A 192 -0.57 11.74 13.27
CA ILE A 192 -1.36 11.55 12.06
C ILE A 192 -2.85 11.49 12.41
N GLU A 193 -3.25 10.66 13.36
CA GLU A 193 -4.65 10.55 13.81
C GLU A 193 -5.19 11.89 14.32
N SER A 194 -4.40 12.62 15.11
CA SER A 194 -4.80 13.95 15.59
C SER A 194 -4.93 14.98 14.46
N SER A 195 -4.08 14.88 13.43
CA SER A 195 -4.13 15.75 12.25
C SER A 195 -5.36 15.45 11.39
N GLU A 196 -5.70 14.18 11.20
CA GLU A 196 -6.92 13.76 10.48
C GLU A 196 -8.19 14.19 11.23
N ALA A 197 -8.23 13.99 12.56
CA ALA A 197 -9.34 14.43 13.40
C ALA A 197 -9.51 15.95 13.36
N PHE A 198 -8.41 16.70 13.42
CA PHE A 198 -8.44 18.16 13.29
C PHE A 198 -8.93 18.60 11.89
N GLY A 199 -8.42 17.99 10.82
CA GLY A 199 -8.88 18.25 9.45
C GLY A 199 -10.37 17.96 9.26
N GLY A 200 -10.88 16.88 9.86
CA GLY A 200 -12.30 16.55 9.88
C GLY A 200 -13.14 17.59 10.63
N ALA A 201 -12.72 18.01 11.82
CA ALA A 201 -13.40 19.04 12.60
C ALA A 201 -13.45 20.39 11.85
N MET A 202 -12.35 20.78 11.20
CA MET A 202 -12.27 21.99 10.39
C MET A 202 -13.20 21.94 9.18
N ARG A 203 -13.34 20.77 8.55
CA ARG A 203 -14.30 20.58 7.45
C ARG A 203 -15.75 20.73 7.93
N ILE A 204 -16.11 20.13 9.07
CA ILE A 204 -17.44 20.30 9.66
C ILE A 204 -17.73 21.76 9.99
N GLN A 205 -16.75 22.48 10.55
CA GLN A 205 -16.91 23.92 10.83
C GLN A 205 -17.12 24.73 9.54
N ARG A 206 -16.38 24.43 8.47
CA ARG A 206 -16.57 25.07 7.16
C ARG A 206 -17.95 24.77 6.58
N ASP A 207 -18.39 23.51 6.62
CA ASP A 207 -19.71 23.11 6.13
C ASP A 207 -20.82 23.84 6.91
N ARG A 208 -20.67 24.00 8.23
CA ARG A 208 -21.61 24.78 9.05
C ARG A 208 -21.63 26.27 8.71
N LEU A 209 -20.47 26.86 8.41
CA LEU A 209 -20.38 28.27 7.99
C LEU A 209 -20.93 28.49 6.57
N SER A 210 -20.88 27.48 5.70
CA SER A 210 -21.52 27.55 4.38
C SER A 210 -23.05 27.73 4.48
N LEU A 211 -23.67 27.26 5.57
CA LEU A 211 -25.10 27.47 5.85
C LEU A 211 -25.44 28.96 5.99
N SER A 212 -24.56 29.78 6.60
CA SER A 212 -24.81 31.23 6.70
C SER A 212 -24.72 31.92 5.33
N GLY A 213 -23.85 31.42 4.43
CA GLY A 213 -23.82 31.88 3.03
C GLY A 213 -25.10 31.52 2.28
N TRP A 214 -25.63 30.31 2.48
CA TRP A 214 -26.91 29.89 1.92
C TRP A 214 -28.10 30.72 2.45
N MET A 215 -28.15 30.98 3.77
CA MET A 215 -29.18 31.85 4.37
C MET A 215 -29.13 33.27 3.80
N ARG A 216 -27.92 33.81 3.57
CA ARG A 216 -27.74 35.11 2.91
C ARG A 216 -28.31 35.09 1.48
N GLY A 217 -28.05 34.02 0.71
CA GLY A 217 -28.59 33.85 -0.64
C GLY A 217 -30.12 33.81 -0.67
N LEU A 218 -30.75 33.04 0.22
CA LEU A 218 -32.21 33.02 0.35
C LEU A 218 -32.82 34.39 0.66
N TYR A 219 -32.11 35.19 1.46
CA TYR A 219 -32.58 36.52 1.85
C TYR A 219 -32.41 37.59 0.77
N LEU A 220 -31.43 37.41 -0.13
CA LEU A 220 -31.23 38.27 -1.29
C LEU A 220 -32.23 37.97 -2.42
N ASP A 221 -32.68 36.72 -2.53
CA ASP A 221 -33.67 36.28 -3.54
C ASP A 221 -35.14 36.39 -3.07
N ALA A 222 -35.41 36.49 -1.76
CA ALA A 222 -36.77 36.52 -1.23
C ALA A 222 -37.42 37.91 -1.32
N ASP A 223 -38.16 38.15 -2.40
CA ASP A 223 -39.19 39.18 -2.52
C ASP A 223 -40.50 38.72 -1.83
N GLU A 224 -40.40 38.12 -0.63
CA GLU A 224 -41.55 37.59 0.13
C GLU A 224 -42.01 38.53 1.26
N PRO A 225 -43.35 38.70 1.43
CA PRO A 225 -43.96 39.65 2.37
C PRO A 225 -43.76 39.34 3.86
N LEU A 226 -43.06 38.26 4.21
CA LEU A 226 -42.66 37.95 5.59
C LEU A 226 -41.45 38.79 6.05
N ALA A 227 -40.61 39.28 5.12
CA ALA A 227 -39.45 40.09 5.46
C ALA A 227 -39.81 41.51 5.95
N SER A 228 -40.99 42.03 5.59
CA SER A 228 -41.45 43.35 6.03
C SER A 228 -41.94 43.39 7.48
N LEU A 229 -42.19 42.23 8.11
CA LEU A 229 -42.68 42.13 9.50
C LEU A 229 -41.55 42.15 10.55
N VAL A 230 -40.28 42.02 10.14
CA VAL A 230 -39.12 41.93 11.04
C VAL A 230 -38.01 42.88 10.60
N GLY A 231 -38.32 44.18 10.44
CA GLY A 231 -37.36 45.19 10.00
C GLY A 231 -36.12 45.32 10.89
N VAL A 232 -36.22 45.04 12.20
CA VAL A 232 -35.09 45.10 13.15
C VAL A 232 -34.20 43.85 13.11
N GLY A 233 -34.74 42.71 12.64
CA GLY A 233 -34.00 41.46 12.54
C GLY A 233 -33.10 41.38 11.31
N ARG A 234 -33.42 42.14 10.24
CA ARG A 234 -32.67 42.17 8.97
C ARG A 234 -31.21 42.59 9.17
N ASP A 235 -31.00 43.73 9.83
CA ASP A 235 -29.66 44.29 10.01
C ASP A 235 -28.81 43.44 10.98
N GLN A 236 -29.44 42.84 11.99
CA GLN A 236 -28.77 41.92 12.92
C GLN A 236 -28.37 40.60 12.26
N LEU A 237 -29.20 40.07 11.35
CA LEU A 237 -28.89 38.87 10.56
C LEU A 237 -27.76 39.12 9.55
N ILE A 238 -27.77 40.28 8.89
CA ILE A 238 -26.69 40.67 7.98
C ILE A 238 -25.37 40.81 8.76
N ALA A 239 -25.38 41.51 9.90
CA ALA A 239 -24.22 41.64 10.77
C ALA A 239 -23.70 40.29 11.28
N LEU A 240 -24.59 39.34 11.60
CA LEU A 240 -24.23 37.98 11.99
C LEU A 240 -23.59 37.20 10.81
N CYS A 241 -24.14 37.32 9.60
CA CYS A 241 -23.56 36.71 8.41
C CYS A 241 -22.18 37.27 8.08
N ASP A 242 -21.98 38.59 8.22
CA ASP A 242 -20.68 39.24 8.01
C ASP A 242 -19.63 38.78 9.04
N ALA A 243 -20.04 38.63 10.30
CA ALA A 243 -19.18 38.09 11.35
C ALA A 243 -18.79 36.62 11.10
N LEU A 244 -19.73 35.80 10.61
CA LEU A 244 -19.49 34.39 10.26
C LEU A 244 -18.62 34.25 9.01
N GLU A 245 -18.78 35.11 8.02
CA GLU A 245 -17.94 35.17 6.81
C GLU A 245 -16.50 35.59 7.17
N GLY A 246 -16.33 36.54 8.09
CA GLY A 246 -15.03 36.89 8.66
C GLY A 246 -14.34 35.72 9.38
N LEU A 247 -15.11 34.86 10.06
CA LEU A 247 -14.58 33.63 10.65
C LEU A 247 -14.21 32.58 9.59
N GLU A 248 -15.00 32.46 8.52
CA GLU A 248 -14.70 31.56 7.41
C GLU A 248 -13.36 31.93 6.72
N ILE A 249 -13.12 33.21 6.48
CA ILE A 249 -11.87 33.71 5.90
C ILE A 249 -10.67 33.35 6.80
N ARG A 250 -10.82 33.48 8.12
CA ARG A 250 -9.77 33.09 9.10
C ARG A 250 -9.53 31.58 9.15
N LEU A 251 -10.57 30.76 8.96
CA LEU A 251 -10.44 29.29 8.92
C LEU A 251 -9.85 28.81 7.58
N ARG A 252 -10.00 29.59 6.50
CA ARG A 252 -9.35 29.34 5.20
C ARG A 252 -7.87 29.73 5.18
N SER A 253 -7.47 30.73 5.97
CA SER A 253 -6.07 31.18 6.04
C SER A 253 -5.16 30.28 6.89
N HIS A 254 -5.71 29.38 7.70
CA HIS A 254 -4.95 28.33 8.38
C HIS A 254 -4.86 27.10 7.45
N PRO A 255 -3.71 26.86 6.79
CA PRO A 255 -3.55 25.68 5.95
C PRO A 255 -3.63 24.42 6.82
N SER A 256 -4.49 23.47 6.44
CA SER A 256 -4.51 22.17 7.09
C SER A 256 -3.26 21.39 6.68
N MET A 257 -2.49 20.87 7.64
CA MET A 257 -1.37 19.96 7.35
C MET A 257 -1.86 18.67 6.65
N SER A 258 -3.16 18.34 6.76
CA SER A 258 -3.78 17.23 6.04
C SER A 258 -3.85 17.47 4.52
N ASP A 259 -4.07 18.71 4.06
CA ASP A 259 -4.12 19.02 2.63
C ASP A 259 -2.73 18.96 1.97
N THR A 260 -1.67 19.36 2.69
CA THR A 260 -0.28 19.24 2.21
C THR A 260 0.21 17.79 2.17
N HIS A 261 -0.15 16.96 3.15
CA HIS A 261 0.18 15.53 3.14
C HIS A 261 -0.53 14.75 2.02
N ARG A 262 -1.81 15.06 1.75
CA ARG A 262 -2.57 14.40 0.68
C ARG A 262 -2.06 14.79 -0.72
N SER A 263 -1.66 16.05 -0.90
CA SER A 263 -0.99 16.51 -2.12
C SER A 263 0.37 15.82 -2.32
N SER A 264 1.16 15.64 -1.25
CA SER A 264 2.46 14.97 -1.32
C SER A 264 2.35 13.45 -1.60
N GLN A 265 1.39 12.75 -0.99
CA GLN A 265 1.10 11.35 -1.33
C GLN A 265 0.60 11.18 -2.78
N ALA A 266 -0.25 12.10 -3.25
CA ALA A 266 -0.71 12.09 -4.64
C ALA A 266 0.45 12.34 -5.62
N ALA A 267 1.38 13.24 -5.30
CA ALA A 267 2.57 13.50 -6.10
C ALA A 267 3.55 12.29 -6.11
N LEU A 268 3.69 11.58 -4.99
CA LEU A 268 4.49 10.35 -4.91
C LEU A 268 3.88 9.17 -5.68
N ALA A 269 2.55 9.07 -5.75
CA ALA A 269 1.84 8.05 -6.54
C ALA A 269 1.89 8.31 -8.06
N ILE A 270 2.09 9.56 -8.49
CA ILE A 270 2.25 9.93 -9.90
C ILE A 270 3.71 9.71 -10.37
N ARG A 271 4.69 9.78 -9.45
CA ARG A 271 6.12 9.54 -9.76
C ARG A 271 6.53 8.06 -9.75
N SER A 272 5.65 7.15 -9.31
CA SER A 272 5.91 5.70 -9.21
C SER A 272 5.17 4.86 -10.26
N LYS A 273 4.54 5.51 -11.25
CA LYS A 273 4.06 4.90 -12.50
C LYS A 273 4.91 5.37 -13.66
#